data_AF-A0A933QVY5-F1
#
_entry.id   AF-A0A933QVY5-F1
#
_cell.length_a   1.000
_cell.length_b   1.000
_cell.length_c   1.000
_cell.angle_alpha   90.00
_cell.angle_beta   90.00
_cell.angle_gamma   90.00
#
_symmetry.space_group_name_H-M   'P 1'
#
loop_
_entity.id
_entity.type
_entity.pdbx_description
1 polymer ?
#
loop_
_entity_poly.entity_id
_entity_poly.type
_entity_poly.pdbx_seq_one_letter_code
_entity_poly.pdbx_strand_id
1 'polypeptide(L)'
;MRKITHYVLRFITNMKFLNQNSAITKILDRVFLPVEKISKQAIFDCRMCGQCILHSTGLTCPMRCPKNERNGPCGGVRPNGNCEVFPDKPCVWMQAIERSPRLPLWQDHIRHLQPPVDWRLKDTSSWTNLLTGRDQVHPKGWDVASENWTRTDAD
;
A
#
# COMPACT_ATOMS: atom_id res chain seq x y z
N MET A 1 22.67 -2.03 30.48
CA MET A 1 21.55 -1.39 29.74
C MET A 1 21.51 -1.75 28.25
N ARG A 2 22.61 -1.67 27.48
CA ARG A 2 22.62 -2.04 26.03
C ARG A 2 22.22 -3.49 25.69
N LYS A 3 22.45 -4.46 26.57
CA LYS A 3 22.10 -5.88 26.35
C LYS A 3 20.60 -6.18 26.44
N ILE A 4 19.86 -5.44 27.29
CA ILE A 4 18.41 -5.60 27.44
C ILE A 4 17.70 -5.02 26.22
N THR A 5 18.14 -3.86 25.71
CA THR A 5 17.64 -3.27 24.47
C THR A 5 17.85 -4.20 23.27
N HIS A 6 19.01 -4.86 23.19
CA HIS A 6 19.30 -5.84 22.14
C HIS A 6 18.43 -7.11 22.26
N TYR A 7 18.19 -7.60 23.48
CA TYR A 7 17.28 -8.75 23.70
C TYR A 7 15.83 -8.42 23.37
N VAL A 8 15.33 -7.24 23.77
CA VAL A 8 13.96 -6.78 23.47
C VAL A 8 13.78 -6.54 21.97
N LEU A 9 14.73 -5.88 21.30
CA LEU A 9 14.68 -5.73 19.83
C LEU A 9 14.73 -7.08 19.12
N ARG A 10 15.58 -8.02 19.57
CA ARG A 10 15.71 -9.35 18.97
C ARG A 10 14.49 -10.24 19.24
N PHE A 11 13.80 -10.02 20.36
CA PHE A 11 12.53 -10.67 20.67
C PHE A 11 11.39 -10.13 19.80
N ILE A 12 11.31 -8.80 19.61
CA ILE A 12 10.33 -8.16 18.73
C ILE A 12 10.56 -8.54 17.25
N THR A 13 11.81 -8.62 16.80
CA THR A 13 12.12 -9.05 15.43
C THR A 13 11.89 -10.55 15.22
N ASN A 14 12.19 -11.40 16.20
CA ASN A 14 11.83 -12.84 16.13
C ASN A 14 10.31 -13.07 16.17
N MET A 15 9.54 -12.25 16.88
CA MET A 15 8.08 -12.36 16.92
C MET A 15 7.41 -12.00 15.59
N LYS A 16 8.03 -11.13 14.77
CA LYS A 16 7.59 -10.84 13.40
C LYS A 16 7.90 -11.96 12.39
N PHE A 17 8.90 -12.79 12.67
CA PHE A 17 9.28 -13.93 11.81
C PHE A 17 8.45 -15.18 12.11
N LEU A 18 7.92 -15.30 13.34
CA LEU A 18 7.21 -16.47 13.84
C LEU A 18 5.69 -16.34 13.81
N ASN A 19 5.06 -16.10 12.66
CA ASN A 19 3.70 -16.61 12.41
C ASN A 19 3.27 -16.59 10.94
N GLN A 20 3.93 -17.39 10.10
CA GLN A 20 3.34 -17.83 8.82
C GLN A 20 2.51 -19.12 9.02
N ASN A 21 1.80 -19.28 10.15
CA ASN A 21 0.93 -20.45 10.30
C ASN A 21 -0.25 -20.31 9.35
N SER A 22 -0.21 -21.11 8.28
CA SER A 22 -1.23 -21.13 7.22
C SER A 22 -2.65 -21.37 7.74
N ALA A 23 -2.81 -21.98 8.92
CA ALA A 23 -4.12 -22.19 9.53
C ALA A 23 -4.73 -20.90 10.11
N ILE A 24 -3.95 -20.11 10.85
CA ILE A 24 -4.42 -18.86 11.45
C ILE A 24 -4.74 -17.84 10.36
N THR A 25 -3.89 -17.72 9.33
CA THR A 25 -4.13 -16.80 8.22
C THR A 25 -5.41 -17.15 7.45
N LYS A 26 -5.68 -18.43 7.21
CA LYS A 26 -6.93 -18.89 6.58
C LYS A 26 -8.17 -18.55 7.42
N ILE A 27 -8.07 -18.67 8.75
CA ILE A 27 -9.19 -18.32 9.65
C ILE A 27 -9.42 -16.80 9.63
N LEU A 28 -8.37 -16.00 9.74
CA LEU A 28 -8.46 -14.54 9.67
C LEU A 28 -9.03 -14.08 8.32
N ASP A 29 -8.56 -14.64 7.21
CA ASP A 29 -9.07 -14.32 5.88
C ASP A 29 -10.55 -14.67 5.74
N ARG A 30 -11.01 -15.79 6.30
CA ARG A 30 -12.43 -16.18 6.24
C ARG A 30 -13.36 -15.18 6.94
N VAL A 31 -12.85 -14.46 7.94
CA VAL A 31 -13.60 -13.44 8.69
C VAL A 31 -13.42 -12.05 8.07
N PHE A 32 -12.18 -11.63 7.81
CA PHE A 32 -11.87 -10.28 7.38
C PHE A 32 -12.10 -10.04 5.90
N LEU A 33 -11.80 -11.00 5.03
CA LEU A 33 -11.86 -10.79 3.57
C LEU A 33 -13.26 -10.37 3.08
N PRO A 34 -14.38 -10.99 3.50
CA PRO A 34 -15.70 -10.59 3.01
C PRO A 34 -16.06 -9.16 3.42
N VAL A 35 -15.85 -8.82 4.69
CA VAL A 35 -16.13 -7.48 5.23
C VAL A 35 -15.25 -6.44 4.57
N GLU A 36 -13.95 -6.73 4.44
CA GLU A 36 -12.98 -5.86 3.80
C GLU A 36 -13.33 -5.64 2.32
N LYS A 37 -13.63 -6.70 1.59
CA LYS A 37 -13.95 -6.64 0.16
C LYS A 37 -15.20 -5.79 -0.06
N ILE A 38 -16.29 -6.06 0.66
CA ILE A 38 -17.55 -5.32 0.52
C ILE A 38 -17.34 -3.84 0.87
N SER A 39 -16.75 -3.55 2.03
CA SER A 39 -16.55 -2.17 2.48
C SER A 39 -15.61 -1.39 1.56
N LYS A 40 -14.44 -1.94 1.21
CA LYS A 40 -13.45 -1.24 0.40
C LYS A 40 -13.84 -1.12 -1.06
N GLN A 41 -14.58 -2.08 -1.63
CA GLN A 41 -15.11 -1.95 -2.99
C GLN A 41 -16.20 -0.89 -3.06
N ALA A 42 -17.14 -0.90 -2.10
CA ALA A 42 -18.23 0.09 -2.08
C ALA A 42 -17.72 1.53 -1.86
N ILE A 43 -16.76 1.72 -0.96
CA ILE A 43 -16.33 3.06 -0.55
C ILE A 43 -15.21 3.60 -1.46
N PHE A 44 -14.26 2.76 -1.87
CA PHE A 44 -13.03 3.20 -2.54
C PHE A 44 -12.80 2.62 -3.94
N ASP A 45 -13.74 1.82 -4.47
CA ASP A 45 -13.58 1.02 -5.70
C ASP A 45 -12.27 0.20 -5.67
N CYS A 46 -12.01 -0.43 -4.52
CA CYS A 46 -10.79 -1.20 -4.28
C CYS A 46 -10.66 -2.42 -5.22
N ARG A 47 -9.46 -2.67 -5.75
CA ARG A 47 -9.16 -3.83 -6.61
C ARG A 47 -8.44 -4.98 -5.91
N MET A 48 -8.46 -5.00 -4.58
CA MET A 48 -8.00 -6.12 -3.74
C MET A 48 -6.58 -6.61 -4.08
N CYS A 49 -5.59 -5.71 -4.15
CA CYS A 49 -4.19 -6.11 -4.34
C CYS A 49 -3.52 -6.77 -3.11
N GLY A 50 -4.22 -6.85 -1.97
CA GLY A 50 -3.70 -7.44 -0.74
C GLY A 50 -2.69 -6.59 0.04
N GLN A 51 -2.27 -5.43 -0.48
CA GLN A 51 -1.31 -4.50 0.16
C GLN A 51 -1.84 -3.05 0.12
N CYS A 52 -2.76 -2.74 1.03
CA CYS A 52 -3.52 -1.50 1.01
C CYS A 52 -2.67 -0.27 1.37
N ILE A 53 -2.67 0.74 0.50
CA ILE A 53 -1.97 2.03 0.69
C ILE A 53 -2.89 3.25 0.53
N LEU A 54 -4.18 3.10 0.86
CA LEU A 54 -5.17 4.18 0.72
C LEU A 54 -4.76 5.45 1.46
N HIS A 55 -4.15 5.30 2.65
CA HIS A 55 -3.68 6.44 3.44
C HIS A 55 -2.59 7.25 2.72
N SER A 56 -1.73 6.60 1.93
CA SER A 56 -0.69 7.28 1.14
C SER A 56 -1.19 7.88 -0.17
N THR A 57 -2.41 7.57 -0.58
CA THR A 57 -2.94 7.91 -1.91
C THR A 57 -4.21 8.74 -1.83
N GLY A 58 -4.39 9.55 -0.79
CA GLY A 58 -5.57 10.40 -0.66
C GLY A 58 -6.88 9.60 -0.65
N LEU A 59 -6.87 8.42 -0.01
CA LEU A 59 -7.96 7.44 0.00
C LEU A 59 -8.43 7.00 -1.39
N THR A 60 -7.52 7.03 -2.37
CA THR A 60 -7.79 6.63 -3.75
C THR A 60 -7.05 5.32 -4.06
N CYS A 61 -7.78 4.25 -4.37
CA CYS A 61 -7.14 2.98 -4.69
C CYS A 61 -6.30 3.11 -6.00
N PRO A 62 -4.95 2.94 -5.95
CA PRO A 62 -4.08 3.13 -7.11
C PRO A 62 -4.29 2.05 -8.18
N MET A 63 -4.74 0.87 -7.76
CA MET A 63 -5.03 -0.27 -8.64
C MET A 63 -6.27 -0.04 -9.54
N ARG A 64 -6.99 1.07 -9.36
CA ARG A 64 -8.01 1.51 -10.33
C ARG A 64 -7.37 2.05 -11.62
N CYS A 65 -6.07 2.37 -11.60
CA CYS A 65 -5.34 2.77 -12.79
C CYS A 65 -5.21 1.55 -13.73
N PRO A 66 -5.58 1.66 -15.02
CA PRO A 66 -5.47 0.54 -15.97
C PRO A 66 -4.04 0.04 -16.16
N LYS A 67 -3.05 0.86 -15.83
CA LYS A 67 -1.63 0.49 -15.89
C LYS A 67 -1.15 -0.30 -14.66
N ASN A 68 -2.00 -0.46 -13.65
CA ASN A 68 -1.66 -1.11 -12.37
C ASN A 68 -0.44 -0.50 -11.65
N GLU A 69 -0.15 0.77 -11.92
CA GLU A 69 0.96 1.49 -11.30
C GLU A 69 0.65 1.76 -9.81
N ARG A 70 1.53 1.28 -8.92
CA ARG A 70 1.39 1.53 -7.47
C ARG A 70 1.87 2.91 -7.06
N ASN A 71 2.83 3.47 -7.81
CA ASN A 71 3.38 4.80 -7.63
C ASN A 71 3.07 5.62 -8.88
N GLY A 72 2.57 6.83 -8.71
CA GLY A 72 2.32 7.75 -9.82
C GLY A 72 2.98 9.10 -9.58
N PRO A 73 2.74 10.08 -10.47
CA PRO A 73 1.85 10.02 -11.64
C PRO A 73 2.37 9.10 -12.76
N CYS A 74 1.48 8.55 -13.60
CA CYS A 74 1.83 7.67 -14.72
C CYS A 74 2.02 8.39 -16.07
N GLY A 75 2.02 9.73 -16.07
CA GLY A 75 2.12 10.57 -17.27
C GLY A 75 0.88 10.61 -18.19
N GLY A 76 -0.04 9.65 -18.07
CA GLY A 76 -1.19 9.51 -18.97
C GLY A 76 -2.43 10.29 -18.56
N VAL A 77 -2.30 11.57 -18.24
CA VAL A 77 -3.42 12.46 -17.90
C VAL A 77 -3.76 13.34 -19.09
N ARG A 78 -5.03 13.34 -19.51
CA ARG A 78 -5.55 14.22 -20.57
C ARG A 78 -5.69 15.67 -20.06
N PRO A 79 -5.75 16.69 -20.95
CA PRO A 79 -5.91 18.09 -20.55
C PRO A 79 -7.14 18.37 -19.67
N ASN A 80 -8.18 17.55 -19.77
CA ASN A 80 -9.39 17.64 -18.96
C ASN A 80 -9.30 16.89 -17.61
N GLY A 81 -8.14 16.33 -17.24
CA GLY A 81 -7.94 15.56 -16.01
C GLY A 81 -8.33 14.07 -16.09
N ASN A 82 -8.82 13.60 -17.24
CA ASN A 82 -9.21 12.20 -17.42
C ASN A 82 -8.02 11.30 -17.79
N CYS A 83 -8.20 9.98 -17.65
CA CYS A 83 -7.19 8.99 -17.98
C CYS A 83 -6.97 8.90 -19.51
N GLU A 84 -5.74 8.67 -19.95
CA GLU A 84 -5.44 8.45 -21.38
C GLU A 84 -6.14 7.20 -21.92
N VAL A 85 -6.16 6.11 -21.14
CA VAL A 85 -6.70 4.79 -21.54
C VAL A 85 -8.22 4.78 -21.47
N PHE A 86 -8.80 5.47 -20.48
CA PHE A 86 -10.24 5.61 -20.31
C PHE A 86 -10.63 7.09 -20.36
N PRO A 87 -10.91 7.64 -21.56
CA PRO A 87 -11.14 9.07 -21.75
C PRO A 87 -12.31 9.64 -20.95
N ASP A 88 -13.29 8.80 -20.62
CA ASP A 88 -14.51 9.19 -19.88
C ASP A 88 -14.35 9.07 -18.36
N LYS A 89 -13.19 8.63 -17.86
CA LYS A 89 -12.95 8.41 -16.43
C LYS A 89 -11.91 9.38 -15.88
N PRO A 90 -12.18 10.04 -14.73
CA PRO A 90 -11.18 10.87 -14.05
C PRO A 90 -9.92 10.07 -13.71
N CYS A 91 -8.74 10.66 -13.91
CA CYS A 91 -7.49 9.96 -13.62
C CYS A 91 -7.36 9.67 -12.10
N VAL A 92 -6.93 8.45 -11.78
CA VAL A 92 -6.74 7.96 -10.41
C VAL A 92 -5.66 8.77 -9.68
N TRP A 93 -4.57 9.11 -10.36
CA TRP A 93 -3.48 9.89 -9.76
C TRP A 93 -3.80 11.37 -9.60
N MET A 94 -4.62 11.95 -10.48
CA MET A 94 -5.17 13.30 -10.27
C MET A 94 -6.04 13.34 -9.01
N GLN A 95 -6.95 12.38 -8.86
CA GLN A 95 -7.77 12.25 -7.65
C GLN A 95 -6.92 12.07 -6.38
N ALA A 96 -5.88 11.24 -6.44
CA ALA A 96 -4.99 11.01 -5.30
C ALA A 96 -4.27 12.31 -4.89
N ILE A 97 -3.69 13.04 -5.85
CA ILE A 97 -2.99 14.31 -5.62
C ILE A 97 -3.95 15.37 -5.04
N GLU A 98 -5.16 15.47 -5.58
CA GLU A 98 -6.15 16.44 -5.12
C GLU A 98 -6.68 16.13 -3.71
N ARG A 99 -6.77 14.84 -3.34
CA ARG A 99 -7.31 14.39 -2.06
C ARG A 99 -6.28 14.30 -0.94
N SER A 100 -5.02 14.00 -1.24
CA SER A 100 -3.98 13.82 -0.22
C SER A 100 -3.86 15.01 0.75
N PRO A 101 -3.81 16.29 0.30
CA PRO A 101 -3.73 17.44 1.21
C PRO A 101 -4.92 17.59 2.17
N ARG A 102 -6.03 16.90 1.93
CA ARG A 102 -7.23 16.92 2.79
C ARG A 102 -7.14 15.94 3.96
N LEU A 103 -6.09 15.11 4.03
CA LEU A 103 -5.89 14.14 5.11
C LEU A 103 -5.20 14.79 6.31
N PRO A 104 -5.65 14.51 7.55
CA PRO A 104 -5.09 15.16 8.75
C PRO A 104 -3.69 14.66 9.12
N LEU A 105 -3.33 13.42 8.75
CA LEU A 105 -2.08 12.78 9.19
C LEU A 105 -1.12 12.41 8.04
N TRP A 106 -1.65 12.09 6.86
CA TRP A 106 -0.89 11.47 5.76
C TRP A 106 -0.84 12.34 4.50
N GLN A 107 -0.96 13.66 4.66
CA GLN A 107 -1.01 14.60 3.54
C GLN A 107 0.18 14.49 2.57
N ASP A 108 1.38 14.23 3.12
CA ASP A 108 2.63 14.17 2.35
C ASP A 108 3.00 12.75 1.91
N HIS A 109 2.26 11.74 2.36
CA HIS A 109 2.58 10.33 2.06
C HIS A 109 2.46 9.95 0.59
N ILE A 110 1.78 10.77 -0.22
CA ILE A 110 1.73 10.57 -1.67
C ILE A 110 3.10 10.76 -2.35
N ARG A 111 4.02 11.46 -1.68
CA ARG A 111 5.41 11.63 -2.12
C ARG A 111 6.30 10.46 -1.69
N HIS A 112 5.84 9.61 -0.78
CA HIS A 112 6.60 8.45 -0.34
C HIS A 112 6.54 7.34 -1.38
N LEU A 113 7.71 6.98 -1.90
CA LEU A 113 7.85 5.86 -2.81
C LEU A 113 7.44 4.54 -2.12
N GLN A 114 6.41 3.88 -2.65
CA GLN A 114 5.89 2.63 -2.10
C GLN A 114 6.54 1.42 -2.78
N PRO A 115 6.76 0.31 -2.05
CA PRO A 115 7.23 -0.95 -2.64
C PRO A 115 6.38 -1.41 -3.80
N PRO A 116 6.92 -2.14 -4.79
CA PRO A 116 6.09 -2.77 -5.81
C PRO A 116 5.06 -3.69 -5.16
N VAL A 117 3.92 -3.88 -5.83
CA VAL A 117 2.87 -4.80 -5.35
C VAL A 117 3.35 -6.24 -5.51
N ASP A 118 3.22 -7.04 -4.46
CA ASP A 118 3.32 -8.49 -4.53
C ASP A 118 1.98 -9.08 -5.01
N TRP A 119 1.93 -9.40 -6.30
CA TRP A 119 0.72 -9.96 -6.93
C TRP A 119 0.31 -11.33 -6.41
N ARG A 120 1.16 -12.03 -5.64
CA ARG A 120 0.78 -13.28 -4.94
C ARG A 120 -0.23 -13.03 -3.82
N LEU A 121 -0.38 -11.78 -3.37
CA LEU A 121 -1.35 -11.35 -2.34
C LEU A 121 -2.67 -10.86 -2.94
N LYS A 122 -2.82 -10.88 -4.26
CA LYS A 122 -4.07 -10.47 -4.91
C LYS A 122 -5.25 -11.30 -4.36
N ASP A 123 -6.38 -10.62 -4.16
CA ASP A 123 -7.63 -11.16 -3.63
C ASP A 123 -7.56 -11.71 -2.18
N THR A 124 -6.46 -11.46 -1.46
CA THR A 124 -6.34 -11.71 -0.01
C THR A 124 -6.66 -10.48 0.84
N SER A 125 -6.94 -10.66 2.14
CA SER A 125 -7.23 -9.54 3.05
C SER A 125 -5.96 -8.72 3.30
N SER A 126 -6.04 -7.40 3.10
CA SER A 126 -4.92 -6.53 3.42
C SER A 126 -4.72 -6.40 4.93
N TRP A 127 -5.76 -6.59 5.73
CA TRP A 127 -5.63 -6.58 7.19
C TRP A 127 -4.91 -7.83 7.69
N THR A 128 -5.26 -9.02 7.18
CA THR A 128 -4.51 -10.24 7.50
C THR A 128 -3.05 -10.11 7.09
N ASN A 129 -2.77 -9.58 5.90
CA ASN A 129 -1.39 -9.42 5.43
C ASN A 129 -0.59 -8.43 6.27
N LEU A 130 -1.21 -7.32 6.71
CA LEU A 130 -0.60 -6.36 7.62
C LEU A 130 -0.27 -7.01 8.99
N LEU A 131 -1.23 -7.73 9.57
CA LEU A 131 -1.05 -8.39 10.88
C LEU A 131 0.02 -9.49 10.85
N THR A 132 0.15 -10.17 9.71
CA THR A 132 1.10 -11.28 9.52
C THR A 132 2.44 -10.82 8.93
N GLY A 133 2.57 -9.54 8.58
CA GLY A 133 3.76 -8.98 7.93
C GLY A 133 4.00 -9.46 6.50
N ARG A 134 3.04 -10.16 5.88
CA ARG A 134 3.14 -10.61 4.48
C ARG A 134 3.25 -9.45 3.50
N ASP A 135 2.66 -8.30 3.85
CA ASP A 135 2.73 -7.08 3.03
C ASP A 135 4.07 -6.35 3.13
N GLN A 136 4.92 -6.69 4.11
CA GLN A 136 6.26 -6.11 4.34
C GLN A 136 7.38 -6.87 3.61
N VAL A 137 7.06 -7.99 2.94
CA VAL A 137 8.04 -8.74 2.15
C VAL A 137 8.26 -8.01 0.82
N HIS A 138 9.48 -7.51 0.62
CA HIS A 138 9.86 -6.76 -0.58
C HIS A 138 10.85 -7.57 -1.45
N PRO A 139 10.92 -7.31 -2.77
CA PRO A 139 11.90 -7.95 -3.61
C PRO A 139 13.32 -7.52 -3.21
N LYS A 140 14.30 -8.40 -3.46
CA LYS A 140 15.71 -8.12 -3.20
C LYS A 140 16.12 -6.81 -3.89
N GLY A 141 16.71 -5.89 -3.13
CA GLY A 141 17.13 -4.57 -3.64
C GLY A 141 16.13 -3.44 -3.36
N TRP A 142 14.99 -3.72 -2.70
CA TRP A 142 14.09 -2.66 -2.23
C TRP A 142 14.55 -2.00 -0.92
N ASP A 143 15.24 -2.74 -0.06
CA ASP A 143 15.68 -2.30 1.28
C ASP A 143 16.68 -1.12 1.26
N VAL A 144 17.08 -0.65 0.07
CA VAL A 144 18.21 0.27 -0.15
C VAL A 144 17.78 1.72 -0.42
N ALA A 145 16.48 2.01 -0.54
CA ALA A 145 16.02 3.28 -1.09
C ALA A 145 15.21 4.17 -0.12
N SER A 146 14.58 3.63 0.93
CA SER A 146 13.64 4.41 1.75
C SER A 146 14.31 5.48 2.64
N GLU A 147 15.62 5.40 2.87
CA GLU A 147 16.34 6.37 3.72
C GLU A 147 17.03 7.51 2.94
N ASN A 148 17.24 7.38 1.62
CA ASN A 148 18.05 8.33 0.83
C ASN A 148 17.26 9.24 -0.13
N TRP A 149 16.04 8.90 -0.54
CA TRP A 149 15.26 9.74 -1.49
C TRP A 149 14.68 11.02 -0.86
N THR A 150 14.76 11.18 0.46
CA THR A 150 14.19 12.35 1.16
C THR A 150 15.16 13.51 1.33
N ARG A 151 16.41 13.42 0.86
CA ARG A 151 17.46 14.40 1.23
C ARG A 151 18.26 15.09 0.11
N THR A 152 18.28 14.62 -1.14
CA THR A 152 19.21 15.22 -2.14
C THR A 152 18.62 15.81 -3.41
N ASP A 153 17.34 15.65 -3.69
CA ASP A 153 16.83 15.93 -5.05
C ASP A 153 15.64 16.91 -5.06
N ALA A 154 15.57 17.80 -4.07
CA ALA A 154 14.55 18.86 -3.97
C ALA A 154 15.09 20.23 -4.43
N ASP A 155 15.92 20.23 -5.49
CA ASP A 155 16.42 21.42 -6.20
C ASP A 155 15.59 21.68 -7.46
#